data_AF-A0A401X744-F1
#
_entry.id   AF-A0A401X744-F1
#
_cell.length_a   1.000
_cell.length_b   1.000
_cell.length_c   1.000
_cell.angle_alpha   90.00
_cell.angle_beta   90.00
_cell.angle_gamma   90.00
#
_symmetry.space_group_name_H-M   'P 1'
#
loop_
_entity.id
_entity.type
_entity.pdbx_description
1 polymer ?
#
loop_
_entity_poly.entity_id
_entity_poly.type
_entity_poly.pdbx_seq_one_letter_code
_entity_poly.pdbx_strand_id
1 'polypeptide(L)'
;MLNWLYTKAPARAKIKVVMLIMEAFLLLQMIVGVSEFFLHKSAPQIFVGEMATLAVEQIVLLVIWAVMTKIITIPVETLASLGESLGRGDIPKEIPYVHNADCAGRLARILSSFSERVRQGKINEDKTRVVAQKAEADAEKIRIRDETTRKVVKAVGEAQEKLSNGDLTVRLNDPIFDGEFSGLRDSFNSTAKYLADALAQISASSESIADGASEISTASDDLAQRTERQASSLGQVSASVNEVSAGVNETAEACSGALEETIKASQKVREASEGMRRTTQAMNDIKASSDDIGQITSTVSDIAYKTNILALNASVEAARAGEAGRGFSVVAREVQNLAEQSSKASEAIKKKLEASSGQVKTGVALVEQTSSLLADVAVGTDALTKRIEKVAKSAVDQSNNLGEVAKAVGEMDRMTQQNAAMVEQSTAASVNLTEQAGRLREVTSSFQTGSRKAPRKEKKAGQTFSERKEKDPSKSMNSSDLVVQDGKMVETTAPDDETWKHF
;
A
#
# COMPACT_ATOMS: atom_id res chain seq x y z
N MET A 1 16.76 29.57 -127.18
CA MET A 1 18.03 28.80 -127.10
C MET A 1 18.80 29.04 -125.80
N LEU A 2 19.01 30.30 -125.36
CA LEU A 2 19.80 30.62 -124.15
C LEU A 2 19.29 29.96 -122.85
N ASN A 3 17.97 29.83 -122.64
CA ASN A 3 17.44 29.22 -121.41
C ASN A 3 17.73 27.71 -121.32
N TRP A 4 17.70 27.01 -122.47
CA TRP A 4 18.10 25.59 -122.54
C TRP A 4 19.60 25.44 -122.26
N LEU A 5 20.41 26.35 -122.79
CA LEU A 5 21.85 26.39 -122.54
C LEU A 5 22.16 26.67 -121.06
N TYR A 6 21.37 27.50 -120.38
CA TYR A 6 21.58 27.82 -118.97
C TYR A 6 21.20 26.67 -118.03
N THR A 7 19.99 26.11 -118.20
CA THR A 7 19.37 25.25 -117.17
C THR A 7 19.40 23.75 -117.45
N LYS A 8 19.56 23.34 -118.72
CA LYS A 8 19.35 21.93 -119.14
C LYS A 8 20.53 21.31 -119.89
N ALA A 9 21.33 22.10 -120.61
CA ALA A 9 22.40 21.56 -121.43
C ALA A 9 23.57 21.00 -120.58
N PRO A 10 24.10 19.81 -120.89
CA PRO A 10 25.32 19.31 -120.24
C PRO A 10 26.51 20.21 -120.58
N ALA A 11 27.47 20.35 -119.65
CA ALA A 11 28.61 21.27 -119.81
C ALA A 11 29.36 21.08 -121.15
N ARG A 12 29.54 19.83 -121.61
CA ARG A 12 30.15 19.53 -122.92
C ARG A 12 29.33 20.05 -124.11
N ALA A 13 28.00 20.04 -124.03
CA ALA A 13 27.13 20.60 -125.07
C ALA A 13 27.15 22.13 -125.05
N LYS A 14 27.21 22.76 -123.86
CA LYS A 14 27.37 24.23 -123.74
C LYS A 14 28.64 24.70 -124.44
N ILE A 15 29.77 24.02 -124.20
CA ILE A 15 31.06 24.29 -124.83
C ILE A 15 31.01 24.07 -126.36
N LYS A 16 30.43 22.96 -126.83
CA LYS A 16 30.32 22.67 -128.28
C LYS A 16 29.48 23.69 -129.05
N VAL A 17 28.34 24.12 -128.48
CA VAL A 17 27.47 25.12 -129.12
C VAL A 17 28.23 26.45 -129.27
N VAL A 18 28.99 26.84 -128.26
CA VAL A 18 29.80 28.06 -128.32
C VAL A 18 30.94 27.94 -129.34
N MET A 19 31.65 26.82 -129.40
CA MET A 19 32.70 26.60 -130.40
C MET A 19 32.16 26.62 -131.84
N LEU A 20 31.00 26.00 -132.10
CA LEU A 20 30.36 26.04 -133.42
C LEU A 20 29.95 27.45 -133.84
N ILE A 21 29.45 28.27 -132.91
CA ILE A 21 29.12 29.67 -133.18
C ILE A 21 30.40 30.45 -133.53
N MET A 22 31.51 30.16 -132.84
CA MET A 22 32.80 30.81 -133.10
C MET A 22 33.38 30.41 -134.47
N GLU A 23 33.33 29.12 -134.84
CA GLU A 23 33.77 28.66 -136.17
C GLU A 23 32.92 29.25 -137.30
N ALA A 24 31.60 29.30 -137.14
CA ALA A 24 30.71 29.90 -138.13
C ALA A 24 31.01 31.39 -138.34
N PHE A 25 31.37 32.10 -137.27
CA PHE A 25 31.74 33.51 -137.34
C PHE A 25 33.07 33.74 -138.06
N LEU A 26 34.09 32.91 -137.77
CA LEU A 26 35.39 32.97 -138.46
C LEU A 26 35.26 32.69 -139.97
N LEU A 27 34.41 31.74 -140.36
CA LEU A 27 34.13 31.46 -141.78
C LEU A 27 33.45 32.64 -142.49
N LEU A 28 32.48 33.29 -141.83
CA LEU A 28 31.82 34.48 -142.37
C LEU A 28 32.84 35.60 -142.64
N GLN A 29 33.80 35.79 -141.73
CA GLN A 29 34.83 36.82 -141.85
C GLN A 29 35.77 36.57 -143.04
N MET A 30 36.16 35.31 -143.27
CA MET A 30 36.96 34.95 -144.45
C MET A 30 36.23 35.29 -145.76
N ILE A 31 34.90 35.07 -145.81
CA ILE A 31 34.08 35.41 -146.97
C ILE A 31 34.03 36.94 -147.18
N VAL A 32 33.86 37.71 -146.10
CA VAL A 32 33.86 39.18 -146.16
C VAL A 32 35.20 39.69 -146.69
N GLY A 33 36.33 39.21 -146.17
CA GLY A 33 37.68 39.62 -146.63
C GLY A 33 37.92 39.32 -148.11
N VAL A 34 37.55 38.13 -148.59
CA VAL A 34 37.68 37.77 -150.02
C VAL A 34 36.80 38.66 -150.90
N SER A 35 35.60 39.02 -150.45
CA SER A 35 34.70 39.90 -151.22
C SER A 35 35.27 41.30 -151.43
N GLU A 36 36.00 41.85 -150.46
CA GLU A 36 36.60 43.18 -150.57
C GLU A 36 37.75 43.23 -151.57
N PHE A 37 38.49 42.12 -151.74
CA PHE A 37 39.56 41.98 -152.72
C PHE A 37 39.05 42.03 -154.17
N PHE A 38 37.92 41.36 -154.46
CA PHE A 38 37.37 41.31 -155.83
C PHE A 38 36.74 42.64 -156.29
N LEU A 39 36.31 43.51 -155.36
CA LEU A 39 35.62 44.77 -155.67
C LEU A 39 36.53 45.90 -156.18
N HIS A 40 37.83 45.65 -156.43
CA HIS A 40 38.81 46.64 -156.92
C HIS A 40 38.82 47.94 -156.10
N LYS A 41 38.52 47.86 -154.80
CA LYS A 41 38.62 49.00 -153.89
C LYS A 41 40.08 49.44 -153.78
N SER A 42 40.30 50.74 -153.61
CA SER A 42 41.64 51.29 -153.39
C SER A 42 42.28 50.68 -152.13
N ALA A 43 43.59 50.42 -152.16
CA ALA A 43 44.33 49.82 -151.04
C ALA A 43 44.02 50.40 -149.64
N PRO A 44 43.91 51.74 -149.44
CA PRO A 44 43.54 52.28 -148.12
C PRO A 44 42.12 51.93 -147.67
N GLN A 45 41.17 51.71 -148.59
CA GLN A 45 39.80 51.34 -148.22
C GLN A 45 39.70 49.88 -147.75
N ILE A 46 40.47 48.96 -148.34
CA ILE A 46 40.54 47.56 -147.90
C ILE A 46 41.12 47.49 -146.47
N PHE A 47 42.18 48.26 -146.20
CA PHE A 47 42.81 48.28 -144.87
C PHE A 47 41.85 48.75 -143.76
N VAL A 48 41.07 49.81 -144.01
CA VAL A 48 40.10 50.31 -143.03
C VAL A 48 38.93 49.32 -142.84
N GLY A 49 38.49 48.64 -143.90
CA GLY A 49 37.46 47.59 -143.83
C GLY A 49 37.89 46.42 -142.96
N GLU A 50 39.08 45.87 -143.21
CA GLU A 50 39.61 44.74 -142.42
C GLU A 50 39.79 45.12 -140.94
N MET A 51 40.35 46.29 -140.64
CA MET A 51 40.53 46.73 -139.25
C MET A 51 39.19 46.92 -138.51
N ALA A 52 38.13 47.36 -139.19
CA ALA A 52 36.81 47.45 -138.59
C ALA A 52 36.21 46.07 -138.27
N THR A 53 36.41 45.07 -139.14
CA THR A 53 35.92 43.71 -138.90
C THR A 53 36.62 43.03 -137.72
N LEU A 54 37.94 43.19 -137.59
CA LEU A 54 38.73 42.68 -136.45
C LEU A 54 38.27 43.29 -135.11
N ALA A 55 37.91 44.58 -135.09
CA ALA A 55 37.41 45.22 -133.88
C ALA A 55 36.07 44.63 -133.41
N VAL A 56 35.17 44.31 -134.35
CA VAL A 56 33.88 43.67 -134.04
C VAL A 56 34.07 42.24 -133.56
N GLU A 57 34.99 41.49 -134.16
CA GLU A 57 35.34 40.12 -133.75
C GLU A 57 35.74 40.06 -132.27
N GLN A 58 36.58 41.00 -131.84
CA GLN A 58 37.08 41.01 -130.47
C GLN A 58 35.99 41.30 -129.43
N ILE A 59 34.98 42.10 -129.79
CA ILE A 59 33.83 42.35 -128.93
C ILE A 59 32.97 41.09 -128.80
N VAL A 60 32.75 40.35 -129.89
CA VAL A 60 31.96 39.10 -129.87
C VAL A 60 32.63 38.05 -128.99
N LEU A 61 33.95 37.89 -129.09
CA LEU A 61 34.73 36.97 -128.24
C LEU A 61 34.60 37.30 -126.75
N LEU A 62 34.68 38.58 -126.39
CA LEU A 62 34.53 39.02 -124.99
C LEU A 62 33.13 38.73 -124.43
N VAL A 63 32.08 38.93 -125.25
CA VAL A 63 30.70 38.63 -124.84
C VAL A 63 30.52 37.12 -124.64
N ILE A 64 31.04 36.30 -125.55
CA ILE A 64 31.00 34.83 -125.42
C ILE A 64 31.73 34.37 -124.16
N TRP A 65 32.91 34.93 -123.87
CA TRP A 65 33.68 34.62 -122.67
C TRP A 65 32.91 34.97 -121.39
N ALA A 66 32.33 36.17 -121.31
CA ALA A 66 31.54 36.61 -120.15
C ALA A 66 30.32 35.73 -119.89
N VAL A 67 29.64 35.28 -120.95
CA VAL A 67 28.50 34.34 -120.85
C VAL A 67 28.99 32.99 -120.34
N MET A 68 30.08 32.43 -120.88
CA MET A 68 30.60 31.14 -120.43
C MET A 68 30.96 31.10 -118.95
N THR A 69 31.58 32.16 -118.43
CA THR A 69 31.93 32.29 -117.00
C THR A 69 30.68 32.25 -116.11
N LYS A 70 29.60 32.94 -116.49
CA LYS A 70 28.35 32.91 -115.71
C LYS A 70 27.61 31.58 -115.77
N ILE A 71 27.64 30.90 -116.92
CA ILE A 71 26.83 29.68 -117.12
C ILE A 71 27.50 28.41 -116.59
N ILE A 72 28.84 28.38 -116.53
CA ILE A 72 29.59 27.17 -116.15
C ILE A 72 30.41 27.36 -114.87
N THR A 73 31.20 28.43 -114.77
CA THR A 73 32.20 28.57 -113.70
C THR A 73 31.57 28.85 -112.34
N ILE A 74 30.70 29.88 -112.25
CA ILE A 74 30.10 30.30 -110.98
C ILE A 74 29.31 29.19 -110.25
N PRO A 75 28.44 28.40 -110.92
CA PRO A 75 27.70 27.33 -110.24
C PRO A 75 28.60 26.23 -109.68
N VAL A 76 29.71 25.92 -110.35
CA VAL A 76 30.65 24.87 -109.92
C VAL A 76 31.47 25.33 -108.73
N GLU A 77 32.00 26.56 -108.74
CA GLU A 77 32.75 27.13 -107.60
C GLU A 77 31.88 27.26 -106.34
N THR A 78 30.63 27.71 -106.50
CA THR A 78 29.70 27.81 -105.37
C THR A 78 29.49 26.44 -104.71
N LEU A 79 29.25 25.40 -105.50
CA LEU A 79 29.01 24.05 -104.97
C LEU A 79 30.29 23.41 -104.40
N ALA A 80 31.47 23.72 -104.95
CA ALA A 80 32.74 23.28 -104.37
C ALA A 80 32.98 23.92 -102.99
N SER A 81 32.73 25.23 -102.84
CA SER A 81 32.87 25.93 -101.56
C SER A 81 31.89 25.41 -100.48
N LEU A 82 30.66 25.06 -100.87
CA LEU A 82 29.69 24.41 -100.00
C LEU A 82 30.14 23.00 -99.57
N GLY A 83 30.85 22.27 -100.44
CA GLY A 83 31.44 20.99 -100.10
C GLY A 83 32.52 21.11 -99.00
N GLU A 84 33.37 22.12 -99.10
CA GLU A 84 34.40 22.41 -98.09
C GLU A 84 33.85 22.91 -96.76
N SER A 85 32.74 23.66 -96.76
CA SER A 85 32.09 24.09 -95.53
C SER A 85 31.44 22.91 -94.79
N LEU A 86 30.78 22.00 -95.52
CA LEU A 86 30.24 20.76 -94.95
C LEU A 86 31.33 19.88 -94.34
N GLY A 87 32.49 19.78 -95.00
CA GLY A 87 33.64 19.03 -94.47
C GLY A 87 34.19 19.58 -93.15
N ARG A 88 33.99 20.88 -92.89
CA ARG A 88 34.38 21.56 -91.64
C ARG A 88 33.29 21.52 -90.55
N GLY A 89 32.17 20.85 -90.80
CA GLY A 89 31.08 20.69 -89.84
C GLY A 89 30.11 21.89 -89.77
N ASP A 90 30.19 22.82 -90.73
CA ASP A 90 29.20 23.89 -90.88
C ASP A 90 28.09 23.43 -91.85
N ILE A 91 26.85 23.38 -91.34
CA ILE A 91 25.71 22.77 -92.01
C ILE A 91 24.84 23.91 -92.58
N PRO A 92 24.94 24.22 -93.89
CA PRO A 92 24.20 25.32 -94.51
C PRO A 92 22.69 25.07 -94.48
N LYS A 93 21.91 26.16 -94.36
CA LYS A 93 20.43 26.10 -94.31
C LYS A 93 19.79 25.69 -95.63
N GLU A 94 20.33 26.15 -96.76
CA GLU A 94 19.82 25.85 -98.10
C GLU A 94 20.97 25.64 -99.09
N ILE A 95 20.82 24.66 -99.99
CA ILE A 95 21.80 24.38 -101.03
C ILE A 95 21.27 24.96 -102.36
N PRO A 96 21.96 25.94 -102.97
CA PRO A 96 21.52 26.55 -104.22
C PRO A 96 21.65 25.58 -105.42
N TYR A 97 20.93 25.86 -106.51
CA TYR A 97 20.97 25.12 -107.79
C TYR A 97 20.44 23.67 -107.77
N VAL A 98 19.83 23.22 -106.66
CA VAL A 98 19.25 21.86 -106.53
C VAL A 98 18.22 21.53 -107.63
N HIS A 99 17.53 22.55 -108.16
CA HIS A 99 16.52 22.40 -109.21
C HIS A 99 17.09 22.37 -110.64
N ASN A 100 18.40 22.60 -110.84
CA ASN A 100 19.01 22.56 -112.17
C ASN A 100 19.10 21.11 -112.68
N ALA A 101 18.84 20.90 -113.97
CA ALA A 101 18.93 19.58 -114.60
C ALA A 101 20.36 19.25 -115.09
N ASP A 102 21.31 20.17 -114.91
CA ASP A 102 22.68 20.05 -115.39
C ASP A 102 23.65 19.48 -114.33
N CYS A 103 24.96 19.48 -114.66
CA CYS A 103 25.99 18.93 -113.78
C CYS A 103 26.03 19.60 -112.40
N ALA A 104 25.76 20.91 -112.31
CA ALA A 104 25.73 21.64 -111.05
C ALA A 104 24.56 21.15 -110.17
N GLY A 105 23.36 21.01 -110.74
CA GLY A 105 22.21 20.52 -109.97
C GLY A 105 22.31 19.07 -109.50
N ARG A 106 23.09 18.21 -110.19
CA ARG A 106 23.43 16.87 -109.65
C ARG A 106 24.37 16.95 -108.44
N LEU A 107 25.40 17.80 -108.51
CA LEU A 107 26.34 17.97 -107.40
C LEU A 107 25.64 18.56 -106.15
N ALA A 108 24.74 19.52 -106.36
CA ALA A 108 23.91 20.11 -105.31
C ALA A 108 23.05 19.08 -104.56
N ARG A 109 22.42 18.12 -105.27
CA ARG A 109 21.63 17.05 -104.65
C ARG A 109 22.47 16.09 -103.82
N ILE A 110 23.69 15.78 -104.25
CA ILE A 110 24.62 14.93 -103.48
C ILE A 110 24.98 15.61 -102.16
N LEU A 111 25.35 16.90 -102.21
CA LEU A 111 25.67 17.70 -101.03
C LEU A 111 24.48 17.79 -100.04
N SER A 112 23.24 17.85 -100.52
CA SER A 112 22.04 17.86 -99.68
C SER A 112 21.90 16.58 -98.86
N SER A 113 22.05 15.41 -99.49
CA SER A 113 21.97 14.12 -98.78
C SER A 113 23.12 13.90 -97.77
N PHE A 114 24.25 14.58 -97.95
CA PHE A 114 25.38 14.53 -97.04
C PHE A 114 25.15 15.44 -95.82
N SER A 115 24.63 16.65 -96.05
CA SER A 115 24.23 17.62 -95.00
C SER A 115 23.27 17.00 -93.96
N GLU A 116 22.25 16.28 -94.44
CA GLU A 116 21.24 15.63 -93.59
C GLU A 116 21.84 14.59 -92.64
N ARG A 117 22.81 13.80 -93.14
CA ARG A 117 23.47 12.73 -92.37
C ARG A 117 24.38 13.28 -91.27
N VAL A 118 25.12 14.36 -91.56
CA VAL A 118 25.99 15.01 -90.57
C VAL A 118 25.16 15.61 -89.43
N ARG A 119 23.96 16.14 -89.71
CA ARG A 119 23.05 16.68 -88.69
C ARG A 119 22.54 15.61 -87.72
N GLN A 120 22.22 14.40 -88.18
CA GLN A 120 21.76 13.30 -87.31
C GLN A 120 22.85 12.75 -86.38
N GLY A 121 24.11 12.75 -86.83
CA GLY A 121 25.25 12.25 -86.02
C GLY A 121 25.44 13.01 -84.70
N LYS A 122 25.38 14.35 -84.73
CA LYS A 122 25.57 15.19 -83.52
C LYS A 122 24.49 14.99 -82.45
N ILE A 123 23.24 14.75 -82.84
CA ILE A 123 22.12 14.64 -81.89
C ILE A 123 22.21 13.35 -81.04
N ASN A 124 22.76 12.28 -81.58
CA ASN A 124 22.91 11.01 -80.87
C ASN A 124 24.07 11.03 -79.87
N GLU A 125 25.13 11.79 -80.15
CA GLU A 125 26.29 11.94 -79.28
C GLU A 125 25.95 12.66 -77.97
N ASP A 126 25.15 13.74 -78.03
CA ASP A 126 24.72 14.50 -76.85
C ASP A 126 23.78 13.70 -75.91
N LYS A 127 22.89 12.87 -76.46
CA LYS A 127 22.02 12.01 -75.65
C LYS A 127 22.82 10.96 -74.87
N THR A 128 23.89 10.44 -75.46
CA THR A 128 24.70 9.39 -74.85
C THR A 128 25.53 9.92 -73.66
N ARG A 129 26.04 11.16 -73.74
CA ARG A 129 26.78 11.80 -72.63
C ARG A 129 25.93 12.05 -71.39
N VAL A 130 24.68 12.50 -71.55
CA VAL A 130 23.80 12.81 -70.41
C VAL A 130 23.37 11.55 -69.65
N VAL A 131 23.11 10.45 -70.37
CA VAL A 131 22.74 9.17 -69.75
C VAL A 131 23.92 8.54 -69.02
N ALA A 132 25.14 8.60 -69.58
CA ALA A 132 26.35 8.09 -68.94
C ALA A 132 26.67 8.85 -67.62
N GLN A 133 26.61 10.18 -67.63
CA GLN A 133 26.86 10.99 -66.41
C GLN A 133 25.83 10.73 -65.30
N LYS A 134 24.56 10.49 -65.69
CA LYS A 134 23.51 10.17 -64.72
C LYS A 134 23.68 8.76 -64.13
N ALA A 135 24.08 7.79 -64.95
CA ALA A 135 24.35 6.42 -64.50
C ALA A 135 25.55 6.34 -63.53
N GLU A 136 26.62 7.11 -63.78
CA GLU A 136 27.77 7.19 -62.88
C GLU A 136 27.40 7.86 -61.54
N ALA A 137 26.63 8.95 -61.56
CA ALA A 137 26.18 9.63 -60.35
C ALA A 137 25.21 8.76 -59.52
N ASP A 138 24.34 7.98 -60.16
CA ASP A 138 23.43 7.07 -59.48
C ASP A 138 24.19 5.84 -58.92
N ALA A 139 25.19 5.31 -59.63
CA ALA A 139 26.04 4.23 -59.15
C ALA A 139 26.87 4.64 -57.91
N GLU A 140 27.40 5.86 -57.89
CA GLU A 140 28.16 6.39 -56.74
C GLU A 140 27.25 6.59 -55.52
N LYS A 141 26.02 7.10 -55.71
CA LYS A 141 25.02 7.19 -54.64
C LYS A 141 24.67 5.83 -54.05
N ILE A 142 24.52 4.80 -54.89
CA ILE A 142 24.24 3.43 -54.42
C ILE A 142 25.42 2.89 -53.61
N ARG A 143 26.68 3.10 -54.05
CA ARG A 143 27.87 2.68 -53.27
C ARG A 143 27.94 3.33 -51.90
N ILE A 144 27.77 4.65 -51.83
CA ILE A 144 27.79 5.39 -50.56
C ILE A 144 26.65 4.89 -49.67
N ARG A 145 25.44 4.71 -50.20
CA ARG A 145 24.30 4.18 -49.46
C ARG A 145 24.55 2.77 -48.93
N ASP A 146 25.10 1.87 -49.75
CA ASP A 146 25.39 0.49 -49.35
C ASP A 146 26.52 0.41 -48.30
N GLU A 147 27.49 1.33 -48.34
CA GLU A 147 28.52 1.44 -47.32
C GLU A 147 27.95 1.97 -45.99
N THR A 148 27.13 3.03 -46.04
CA THR A 148 26.42 3.57 -44.88
C THR A 148 25.49 2.52 -44.27
N THR A 149 24.72 1.81 -45.10
CA THR A 149 23.82 0.73 -44.65
C THR A 149 24.59 -0.39 -43.95
N ARG A 150 25.74 -0.82 -44.49
CA ARG A 150 26.59 -1.84 -43.84
C ARG A 150 27.11 -1.37 -42.47
N LYS A 151 27.55 -0.13 -42.36
CA LYS A 151 28.00 0.45 -41.08
C LYS A 151 26.85 0.57 -40.08
N VAL A 152 25.66 1.00 -40.51
CA VAL A 152 24.44 1.05 -39.69
C VAL A 152 24.06 -0.34 -39.17
N VAL A 153 24.00 -1.35 -40.04
CA VAL A 153 23.68 -2.74 -39.65
C VAL A 153 24.70 -3.27 -38.65
N LYS A 154 25.99 -3.00 -38.87
CA LYS A 154 27.05 -3.41 -37.92
C LYS A 154 26.88 -2.74 -36.56
N ALA A 155 26.68 -1.42 -36.52
CA ALA A 155 26.51 -0.67 -35.29
C ALA A 155 25.26 -1.10 -34.51
N VAL A 156 24.15 -1.37 -35.20
CA VAL A 156 22.93 -1.93 -34.59
C VAL A 156 23.18 -3.33 -34.06
N GLY A 157 23.89 -4.18 -34.81
CA GLY A 157 24.26 -5.53 -34.36
C GLY A 157 25.10 -5.51 -33.08
N GLU A 158 26.13 -4.67 -33.02
CA GLU A 158 26.98 -4.48 -31.83
C GLU A 158 26.17 -3.91 -30.64
N ALA A 159 25.27 -2.96 -30.88
CA ALA A 159 24.41 -2.41 -29.85
C ALA A 159 23.38 -3.43 -29.32
N GLN A 160 22.84 -4.27 -30.20
CA GLN A 160 21.88 -5.31 -29.83
C GLN A 160 22.54 -6.49 -29.11
N GLU A 161 23.79 -6.82 -29.45
CA GLU A 161 24.59 -7.79 -28.69
C GLU A 161 24.79 -7.32 -27.25
N LYS A 162 25.19 -6.07 -27.04
CA LYS A 162 25.31 -5.48 -25.69
C LYS A 162 23.98 -5.46 -24.94
N LEU A 163 22.88 -5.10 -25.63
CA LEU A 163 21.53 -5.12 -25.05
C LEU A 163 21.14 -6.55 -24.61
N SER A 164 21.46 -7.57 -25.41
CA SER A 164 21.19 -8.98 -25.10
C SER A 164 22.01 -9.51 -23.91
N ASN A 165 23.19 -8.93 -23.68
CA ASN A 165 24.05 -9.20 -22.52
C ASN A 165 23.64 -8.38 -21.29
N GLY A 166 22.53 -7.64 -21.34
CA GLY A 166 21.98 -6.89 -20.21
C GLY A 166 22.48 -5.45 -20.09
N ASP A 167 23.27 -4.93 -21.04
CA ASP A 167 23.66 -3.51 -21.04
C ASP A 167 22.59 -2.64 -21.69
N LEU A 168 21.73 -2.04 -20.86
CA LEU A 168 20.67 -1.12 -21.27
C LEU A 168 21.13 0.33 -21.34
N THR A 169 22.42 0.61 -21.10
CA THR A 169 23.00 1.97 -21.20
C THR A 169 23.40 2.34 -22.62
N VAL A 170 23.48 1.36 -23.52
CA VAL A 170 23.87 1.56 -24.92
C VAL A 170 22.91 2.46 -25.65
N ARG A 171 23.45 3.45 -26.37
CA ARG A 171 22.69 4.37 -27.22
C ARG A 171 23.34 4.45 -28.59
N LEU A 172 22.50 4.46 -29.63
CA LEU A 172 22.90 4.80 -30.98
C LEU A 172 22.93 6.32 -31.09
N ASN A 173 24.10 6.94 -30.93
CA ASN A 173 24.29 8.39 -31.00
C ASN A 173 25.18 8.83 -32.19
N ASP A 174 25.65 7.87 -32.98
CA ASP A 174 26.52 8.15 -34.12
C ASP A 174 25.74 8.92 -35.21
N PRO A 175 26.29 10.01 -35.79
CA PRO A 175 25.66 10.75 -36.88
C PRO A 175 25.33 9.92 -38.13
N ILE A 176 25.91 8.71 -38.27
CA ILE A 176 25.56 7.79 -39.36
C ILE A 176 24.08 7.39 -39.39
N PHE A 177 23.39 7.58 -38.26
CA PHE A 177 21.96 7.33 -38.13
C PHE A 177 21.06 8.52 -38.51
N ASP A 178 21.63 9.67 -38.86
CA ASP A 178 20.82 10.82 -39.26
C ASP A 178 20.16 10.62 -40.64
N GLY A 179 19.04 11.31 -40.89
CA GLY A 179 18.28 11.18 -42.14
C GLY A 179 17.41 9.92 -42.17
N GLU A 180 17.65 9.02 -43.12
CA GLU A 180 16.76 7.86 -43.37
C GLU A 180 16.77 6.81 -42.24
N PHE A 181 17.83 6.76 -41.42
CA PHE A 181 17.98 5.79 -40.33
C PHE A 181 17.57 6.33 -38.95
N SER A 182 17.09 7.57 -38.86
CA SER A 182 16.79 8.21 -37.57
C SER A 182 15.68 7.49 -36.82
N GLY A 183 14.69 6.96 -37.54
CA GLY A 183 13.61 6.15 -36.96
C GLY A 183 14.11 4.87 -36.28
N LEU A 184 15.15 4.23 -36.83
CA LEU A 184 15.77 3.04 -36.23
C LEU A 184 16.52 3.39 -34.95
N ARG A 185 17.30 4.48 -34.99
CA ARG A 185 18.00 5.03 -33.82
C ARG A 185 17.03 5.33 -32.69
N ASP A 186 15.98 6.09 -32.99
CA ASP A 186 15.03 6.57 -32.01
C ASP A 186 14.22 5.41 -31.41
N SER A 187 13.84 4.41 -32.23
CA SER A 187 13.15 3.21 -31.76
C SER A 187 14.03 2.33 -30.86
N PHE A 188 15.30 2.11 -31.24
CA PHE A 188 16.25 1.35 -30.42
C PHE A 188 16.50 2.05 -29.08
N ASN A 189 16.83 3.35 -29.11
CA ASN A 189 17.11 4.14 -27.91
C ASN A 189 15.90 4.22 -26.98
N SER A 190 14.68 4.37 -27.54
CA SER A 190 13.44 4.38 -26.76
C SER A 190 13.16 3.03 -26.11
N THR A 191 13.41 1.92 -26.81
CA THR A 191 13.25 0.56 -26.27
C THR A 191 14.24 0.30 -25.13
N ALA A 192 15.51 0.62 -25.33
CA ALA A 192 16.55 0.47 -24.30
C ALA A 192 16.24 1.33 -23.07
N LYS A 193 15.75 2.56 -23.27
CA LYS A 193 15.30 3.44 -22.19
C LYS A 193 14.10 2.86 -21.44
N TYR A 194 13.07 2.41 -22.15
CA TYR A 194 11.87 1.85 -21.53
C TYR A 194 12.18 0.62 -20.68
N LEU A 195 13.02 -0.30 -21.19
CA LEU A 195 13.48 -1.46 -20.44
C LEU A 195 14.29 -1.06 -19.20
N ALA A 196 15.20 -0.08 -19.33
CA ALA A 196 16.00 0.40 -18.20
C ALA A 196 15.11 1.03 -17.11
N ASP A 197 14.14 1.86 -17.50
CA ASP A 197 13.21 2.52 -16.59
C ASP A 197 12.28 1.49 -15.91
N ALA A 198 11.81 0.47 -16.64
CA ALA A 198 10.99 -0.61 -16.09
C ALA A 198 11.76 -1.48 -15.07
N LEU A 199 13.00 -1.89 -15.39
CA LEU A 199 13.83 -2.65 -14.44
C LEU A 199 14.25 -1.83 -13.22
N ALA A 200 14.48 -0.53 -13.39
CA ALA A 200 14.74 0.38 -12.26
C ALA A 200 13.53 0.46 -11.32
N GLN A 201 12.31 0.49 -11.85
CA GLN A 201 11.08 0.44 -11.04
C GLN A 201 10.91 -0.89 -10.32
N ILE A 202 11.20 -2.03 -10.98
CA ILE A 202 11.17 -3.35 -10.34
C ILE A 202 12.20 -3.43 -9.21
N SER A 203 13.42 -2.93 -9.44
CA SER A 203 14.47 -2.90 -8.42
C SER A 203 14.07 -2.05 -7.20
N ALA A 204 13.49 -0.86 -7.43
CA ALA A 204 12.98 -0.01 -6.35
C ALA A 204 11.80 -0.65 -5.58
N SER A 205 10.90 -1.33 -6.29
CA SER A 205 9.78 -2.06 -5.69
C SER A 205 10.27 -3.24 -4.85
N SER A 206 11.30 -3.95 -5.33
CA SER A 206 11.92 -5.07 -4.61
C SER A 206 12.61 -4.60 -3.32
N GLU A 207 13.32 -3.46 -3.35
CA GLU A 207 13.89 -2.84 -2.15
C GLU A 207 12.77 -2.48 -1.15
N SER A 208 11.66 -1.92 -1.63
CA SER A 208 10.51 -1.58 -0.78
C SER A 208 9.84 -2.81 -0.16
N ILE A 209 9.73 -3.92 -0.91
CA ILE A 209 9.22 -5.20 -0.39
C ILE A 209 10.15 -5.77 0.67
N ALA A 210 11.47 -5.72 0.46
CA ALA A 210 12.45 -6.20 1.43
C ALA A 210 12.41 -5.37 2.73
N ASP A 211 12.34 -4.04 2.61
CA ASP A 211 12.20 -3.14 3.76
C ASP A 211 10.90 -3.46 4.53
N GLY A 212 9.77 -3.59 3.84
CA GLY A 212 8.48 -3.94 4.46
C GLY A 212 8.46 -5.33 5.10
N ALA A 213 9.09 -6.32 4.48
CA ALA A 213 9.22 -7.66 5.05
C ALA A 213 10.07 -7.66 6.33
N SER A 214 11.15 -6.85 6.36
CA SER A 214 11.95 -6.66 7.57
C SER A 214 11.14 -6.01 8.70
N GLU A 215 10.32 -5.00 8.38
CA GLU A 215 9.43 -4.36 9.37
C GLU A 215 8.40 -5.35 9.93
N ILE A 216 7.78 -6.18 9.07
CA ILE A 216 6.83 -7.22 9.52
C ILE A 216 7.55 -8.26 10.39
N SER A 217 8.78 -8.65 10.05
CA SER A 217 9.57 -9.58 10.87
C SER A 217 9.85 -9.01 12.26
N THR A 218 10.23 -7.73 12.36
CA THR A 218 10.44 -7.06 13.66
C THR A 218 9.14 -6.93 14.46
N ALA A 219 8.03 -6.58 13.80
CA ALA A 219 6.73 -6.50 14.45
C ALA A 219 6.23 -7.87 14.93
N SER A 220 6.54 -8.94 14.19
CA SER A 220 6.21 -10.31 14.57
C SER A 220 7.02 -10.76 15.79
N ASP A 221 8.29 -10.38 15.90
CA ASP A 221 9.14 -10.66 17.07
C ASP A 221 8.64 -9.94 18.34
N ASP A 222 8.24 -8.66 18.22
CA ASP A 222 7.59 -7.93 19.33
C ASP A 222 6.29 -8.62 19.77
N LEU A 223 5.46 -9.01 18.79
CA LEU A 223 4.22 -9.72 19.05
C LEU A 223 4.49 -11.10 19.71
N ALA A 224 5.57 -11.79 19.33
CA ALA A 224 6.00 -13.03 19.96
C ALA A 224 6.28 -12.83 21.45
N GLN A 225 7.16 -11.87 21.79
CA GLN A 225 7.50 -11.57 23.19
C GLN A 225 6.28 -11.15 24.00
N ARG A 226 5.38 -10.36 23.43
CA ARG A 226 4.13 -9.97 24.10
C ARG A 226 3.22 -11.15 24.33
N THR A 227 3.11 -12.05 23.35
CA THR A 227 2.32 -13.28 23.45
C THR A 227 2.87 -14.22 24.52
N GLU A 228 4.20 -14.36 24.64
CA GLU A 228 4.84 -15.14 25.70
C GLU A 228 4.59 -14.54 27.10
N ARG A 229 4.76 -13.21 27.25
CA ARG A 229 4.45 -12.52 28.52
C ARG A 229 2.98 -12.65 28.89
N GLN A 230 2.09 -12.58 27.90
CA GLN A 230 0.66 -12.77 28.08
C GLN A 230 0.35 -14.21 28.53
N ALA A 231 0.96 -15.22 27.91
CA ALA A 231 0.81 -16.62 28.32
C ALA A 231 1.25 -16.83 29.78
N SER A 232 2.40 -16.27 30.17
CA SER A 232 2.89 -16.32 31.55
C SER A 232 1.92 -15.65 32.53
N SER A 233 1.47 -14.43 32.19
CA SER A 233 0.51 -13.68 33.02
C SER A 233 -0.81 -14.44 33.16
N LEU A 234 -1.28 -15.06 32.08
CA LEU A 234 -2.51 -15.84 32.09
C LEU A 234 -2.39 -17.11 32.94
N GLY A 235 -1.22 -17.77 32.91
CA GLY A 235 -0.92 -18.89 33.81
C GLY A 235 -1.00 -18.48 35.29
N GLN A 236 -0.44 -17.31 35.63
CA GLN A 236 -0.52 -16.77 36.99
C GLN A 236 -1.96 -16.41 37.38
N VAL A 237 -2.71 -15.75 36.49
CA VAL A 237 -4.13 -15.43 36.72
C VAL A 237 -4.96 -16.70 36.91
N SER A 238 -4.74 -17.72 36.09
CA SER A 238 -5.43 -19.01 36.24
C SER A 238 -5.13 -19.67 37.59
N ALA A 239 -3.89 -19.61 38.06
CA ALA A 239 -3.52 -20.13 39.38
C ALA A 239 -4.22 -19.35 40.50
N SER A 240 -4.23 -18.01 40.43
CA SER A 240 -4.93 -17.17 41.41
C SER A 240 -6.44 -17.39 41.40
N VAL A 241 -7.06 -17.58 40.23
CA VAL A 241 -8.50 -17.89 40.14
C VAL A 241 -8.80 -19.24 40.80
N ASN A 242 -7.96 -20.26 40.59
CA ASN A 242 -8.11 -21.56 41.26
C ASN A 242 -7.95 -21.45 42.78
N GLU A 243 -6.97 -20.69 43.26
CA GLU A 243 -6.74 -20.45 44.68
C GLU A 243 -7.93 -19.73 45.33
N VAL A 244 -8.41 -18.64 44.71
CA VAL A 244 -9.59 -17.91 45.19
C VAL A 244 -10.83 -18.79 45.15
N SER A 245 -11.02 -19.60 44.09
CA SER A 245 -12.14 -20.54 43.99
C SER A 245 -12.10 -21.60 45.09
N ALA A 246 -10.92 -22.09 45.47
CA ALA A 246 -10.76 -23.01 46.58
C ALA A 246 -11.13 -22.34 47.92
N GLY A 247 -10.65 -21.11 48.17
CA GLY A 247 -10.98 -20.36 49.39
C GLY A 247 -12.46 -20.00 49.51
N VAL A 248 -13.14 -19.71 48.39
CA VAL A 248 -14.60 -19.48 48.38
C VAL A 248 -15.37 -20.76 48.71
N ASN A 249 -14.94 -21.92 48.20
CA ASN A 249 -15.55 -23.21 48.55
C ASN A 249 -15.34 -23.56 50.02
N GLU A 250 -14.12 -23.35 50.55
CA GLU A 250 -13.83 -23.54 51.98
C GLU A 250 -14.71 -22.62 52.85
N THR A 251 -14.91 -21.37 52.42
CA THR A 251 -15.80 -20.43 53.10
C THR A 251 -17.26 -20.92 53.10
N ALA A 252 -17.74 -21.48 51.98
CA ALA A 252 -19.08 -22.03 51.89
C ALA A 252 -19.26 -23.24 52.83
N GLU A 253 -18.28 -24.14 52.89
CA GLU A 253 -18.28 -25.29 53.80
C GLU A 253 -18.24 -24.85 55.27
N ALA A 254 -17.38 -23.88 55.61
CA ALA A 254 -17.30 -23.29 56.95
C ALA A 254 -18.63 -22.64 57.36
N CYS A 255 -19.31 -21.95 56.44
CA CYS A 255 -20.64 -21.39 56.70
C CYS A 255 -21.68 -22.50 56.96
N SER A 256 -21.63 -23.60 56.22
CA SER A 256 -22.53 -24.74 56.44
C SER A 256 -22.33 -25.34 57.83
N GLY A 257 -21.07 -25.54 58.25
CA GLY A 257 -20.74 -26.03 59.60
C GLY A 257 -21.21 -25.05 60.69
N ALA A 258 -20.94 -23.76 60.53
CA ALA A 258 -21.36 -22.72 61.47
C ALA A 258 -22.89 -22.62 61.58
N LEU A 259 -23.62 -22.84 60.49
CA LEU A 259 -25.09 -22.87 60.49
C LEU A 259 -25.60 -24.04 61.36
N GLU A 260 -25.04 -25.23 61.19
CA GLU A 260 -25.40 -26.41 61.99
C GLU A 260 -25.15 -26.18 63.48
N GLU A 261 -23.99 -25.62 63.84
CA GLU A 261 -23.66 -25.28 65.22
C GLU A 261 -24.62 -24.23 65.81
N THR A 262 -24.97 -23.21 65.02
CA THR A 262 -25.89 -22.14 65.44
C THR A 262 -27.31 -22.69 65.66
N ILE A 263 -27.77 -23.60 64.81
CA ILE A 263 -29.06 -24.31 64.98
C ILE A 263 -29.07 -25.10 66.30
N LYS A 264 -27.99 -25.87 66.57
CA LYS A 264 -27.84 -26.61 67.83
C LYS A 264 -27.83 -25.67 69.04
N ALA A 265 -27.14 -24.54 68.96
CA ALA A 265 -27.10 -23.52 70.01
C ALA A 265 -28.51 -22.93 70.26
N SER A 266 -29.24 -22.58 69.20
CA SER A 266 -30.61 -22.08 69.30
C SER A 266 -31.54 -23.08 70.00
N GLN A 267 -31.40 -24.37 69.69
CA GLN A 267 -32.17 -25.42 70.35
C GLN A 267 -31.85 -25.53 71.86
N LYS A 268 -30.57 -25.48 72.24
CA LYS A 268 -30.16 -25.47 73.65
C LYS A 268 -30.70 -24.25 74.40
N VAL A 269 -30.73 -23.08 73.77
CA VAL A 269 -31.30 -21.85 74.38
C VAL A 269 -32.81 -21.99 74.59
N ARG A 270 -33.54 -22.60 73.64
CA ARG A 270 -34.97 -22.90 73.83
C ARG A 270 -35.22 -23.87 74.98
N GLU A 271 -34.43 -24.94 75.07
CA GLU A 271 -34.52 -25.91 76.17
C GLU A 271 -34.21 -25.26 77.53
N ALA A 272 -33.16 -24.42 77.60
CA ALA A 272 -32.82 -23.67 78.79
C ALA A 272 -33.93 -22.69 79.21
N SER A 273 -34.55 -22.01 78.24
CA SER A 273 -35.65 -21.07 78.49
C SER A 273 -36.88 -21.77 79.06
N GLU A 274 -37.24 -22.94 78.53
CA GLU A 274 -38.34 -23.76 79.08
C GLU A 274 -37.97 -24.29 80.48
N GLY A 275 -36.71 -24.66 80.70
CA GLY A 275 -36.18 -25.01 82.02
C GLY A 275 -36.39 -23.90 83.04
N MET A 276 -36.01 -22.66 82.71
CA MET A 276 -36.23 -21.50 83.58
C MET A 276 -37.72 -21.23 83.85
N ARG A 277 -38.58 -21.35 82.83
CA ARG A 277 -40.03 -21.22 83.00
C ARG A 277 -40.59 -22.21 84.02
N ARG A 278 -40.15 -23.47 83.96
CA ARG A 278 -40.50 -24.51 84.93
C ARG A 278 -39.93 -24.23 86.32
N THR A 279 -38.71 -23.71 86.42
CA THR A 279 -38.10 -23.31 87.70
C THR A 279 -38.86 -22.16 88.35
N THR A 280 -39.28 -21.14 87.60
CA THR A 280 -40.11 -20.04 88.09
C THR A 280 -41.44 -20.56 88.64
N GLN A 281 -42.09 -21.48 87.92
CA GLN A 281 -43.33 -22.10 88.40
C GLN A 281 -43.12 -22.83 89.73
N ALA A 282 -42.07 -23.66 89.83
CA ALA A 282 -41.77 -24.39 91.06
C ALA A 282 -41.47 -23.45 92.25
N MET A 283 -40.79 -22.33 92.02
CA MET A 283 -40.54 -21.32 93.06
C MET A 283 -41.83 -20.62 93.51
N ASN A 284 -42.73 -20.33 92.58
CA ASN A 284 -44.06 -19.78 92.91
C ASN A 284 -44.89 -20.78 93.73
N ASP A 285 -44.83 -22.07 93.38
CA ASP A 285 -45.52 -23.13 94.13
C ASP A 285 -44.93 -23.27 95.56
N ILE A 286 -43.61 -23.18 95.73
CA ILE A 286 -42.94 -23.17 97.04
C ILE A 286 -43.38 -21.95 97.87
N LYS A 287 -43.48 -20.77 97.23
CA LYS A 287 -43.96 -19.55 97.89
C LYS A 287 -45.39 -19.72 98.39
N ALA A 288 -46.29 -20.20 97.53
CA ALA A 288 -47.68 -20.47 97.91
C ALA A 288 -47.77 -21.47 99.07
N SER A 289 -47.01 -22.58 99.00
CA SER A 289 -46.93 -23.56 100.08
C SER A 289 -46.41 -22.97 101.39
N SER A 290 -45.42 -22.08 101.32
CA SER A 290 -44.86 -21.41 102.51
C SER A 290 -45.86 -20.44 103.14
N ASP A 291 -46.63 -19.71 102.32
CA ASP A 291 -47.68 -18.80 102.77
C ASP A 291 -48.82 -19.59 103.47
N ASP A 292 -49.22 -20.73 102.91
CA ASP A 292 -50.20 -21.65 103.51
C ASP A 292 -49.73 -22.19 104.87
N ILE A 293 -48.47 -22.67 104.95
CA ILE A 293 -47.88 -23.11 106.23
C ILE A 293 -47.81 -21.95 107.23
N GLY A 294 -47.54 -20.73 106.75
CA GLY A 294 -47.55 -19.52 107.58
C GLY A 294 -48.91 -19.27 108.23
N GLN A 295 -49.99 -19.42 107.45
CA GLN A 295 -51.37 -19.29 107.94
C GLN A 295 -51.73 -20.39 108.96
N ILE A 296 -51.32 -21.63 108.71
CA ILE A 296 -51.48 -22.74 109.66
C ILE A 296 -50.73 -22.44 110.96
N THR A 297 -49.48 -22.00 110.86
CA THR A 297 -48.63 -21.68 112.02
C THR A 297 -49.22 -20.54 112.85
N SER A 298 -49.82 -19.51 112.20
CA SER A 298 -50.55 -18.44 112.90
C SER A 298 -51.75 -19.00 113.67
N THR A 299 -52.51 -19.91 113.06
CA THR A 299 -53.67 -20.56 113.70
C THR A 299 -53.24 -21.40 114.91
N VAL A 300 -52.11 -22.12 114.81
CA VAL A 300 -51.54 -22.89 115.94
C VAL A 300 -51.10 -21.96 117.07
N SER A 301 -50.46 -20.84 116.75
CA SER A 301 -50.09 -19.81 117.74
C SER A 301 -51.33 -19.26 118.46
N ASP A 302 -52.42 -19.01 117.74
CA ASP A 302 -53.68 -18.54 118.32
C ASP A 302 -54.33 -19.60 119.23
N ILE A 303 -54.28 -20.88 118.84
CA ILE A 303 -54.75 -22.00 119.67
C ILE A 303 -53.90 -22.12 120.93
N ALA A 304 -52.58 -22.02 120.83
CA ALA A 304 -51.66 -22.05 121.96
C ALA A 304 -51.95 -20.91 122.93
N TYR A 305 -52.15 -19.69 122.42
CA TYR A 305 -52.53 -18.53 123.24
C TYR A 305 -53.86 -18.73 123.97
N LYS A 306 -54.90 -19.21 123.27
CA LYS A 306 -56.20 -19.54 123.90
C LYS A 306 -56.06 -20.63 124.96
N THR A 307 -55.23 -21.65 124.70
CA THR A 307 -54.95 -22.74 125.65
C THR A 307 -54.23 -22.23 126.90
N ASN A 308 -53.28 -21.31 126.74
CA ASN A 308 -52.57 -20.65 127.84
C ASN A 308 -53.56 -19.85 128.74
N ILE A 309 -54.48 -19.08 128.14
CA ILE A 309 -55.53 -18.37 128.89
C ILE A 309 -56.47 -19.35 129.61
N LEU A 310 -56.87 -20.43 128.93
CA LEU A 310 -57.75 -21.45 129.52
C LEU A 310 -57.09 -22.14 130.71
N ALA A 311 -55.80 -22.48 130.58
CA ALA A 311 -54.99 -23.08 131.63
C ALA A 311 -54.77 -22.12 132.82
N LEU A 312 -54.55 -20.83 132.55
CA LEU A 312 -54.49 -19.80 133.57
C LEU A 312 -55.79 -19.71 134.36
N ASN A 313 -56.94 -19.68 133.66
CA ASN A 313 -58.26 -19.67 134.29
C ASN A 313 -58.48 -20.92 135.16
N ALA A 314 -58.08 -22.10 134.67
CA ALA A 314 -58.16 -23.34 135.42
C ALA A 314 -57.23 -23.34 136.65
N SER A 315 -56.02 -22.77 136.55
CA SER A 315 -55.09 -22.64 137.67
C SER A 315 -55.64 -21.70 138.75
N VAL A 316 -56.33 -20.63 138.37
CA VAL A 316 -56.98 -19.70 139.30
C VAL A 316 -58.13 -20.40 140.04
N GLU A 317 -59.00 -21.11 139.32
CA GLU A 317 -60.12 -21.83 139.94
C GLU A 317 -59.65 -22.99 140.83
N ALA A 318 -58.57 -23.67 140.44
CA ALA A 318 -57.91 -24.68 141.25
C ALA A 318 -57.33 -24.10 142.56
N ALA A 319 -56.74 -22.90 142.52
CA ALA A 319 -56.28 -22.21 143.72
C ALA A 319 -57.45 -21.80 144.63
N ARG A 320 -58.59 -21.44 144.04
CA ARG A 320 -59.82 -21.08 144.75
C ARG A 320 -60.45 -22.27 145.49
N ALA A 321 -60.30 -23.49 144.96
CA ALA A 321 -60.77 -24.73 145.56
C ALA A 321 -59.89 -25.26 146.73
N GLY A 322 -58.79 -24.58 147.07
CA GLY A 322 -57.93 -24.93 148.21
C GLY A 322 -57.25 -26.30 148.08
N GLU A 323 -57.28 -27.11 149.15
CA GLU A 323 -56.62 -28.44 149.17
C GLU A 323 -57.22 -29.41 148.13
N ALA A 324 -58.51 -29.33 147.82
CA ALA A 324 -59.16 -30.20 146.84
C ALA A 324 -58.71 -29.91 145.40
N GLY A 325 -58.24 -28.70 145.10
CA GLY A 325 -57.80 -28.27 143.77
C GLY A 325 -56.31 -28.49 143.48
N ARG A 326 -55.54 -29.02 144.44
CA ARG A 326 -54.06 -29.07 144.37
C ARG A 326 -53.55 -29.88 143.17
N GLY A 327 -54.19 -31.01 142.85
CA GLY A 327 -53.86 -31.82 141.68
C GLY A 327 -54.23 -31.13 140.35
N PHE A 328 -55.37 -30.44 140.30
CA PHE A 328 -55.79 -29.66 139.13
C PHE A 328 -54.87 -28.47 138.85
N SER A 329 -54.34 -27.82 139.89
CA SER A 329 -53.39 -26.71 139.74
C SER A 329 -52.08 -27.16 139.08
N VAL A 330 -51.57 -28.36 139.42
CA VAL A 330 -50.37 -28.92 138.79
C VAL A 330 -50.62 -29.21 137.30
N VAL A 331 -51.74 -29.85 136.96
CA VAL A 331 -52.11 -30.11 135.56
C VAL A 331 -52.30 -28.79 134.79
N ALA A 332 -53.00 -27.80 135.37
CA ALA A 332 -53.20 -26.51 134.74
C ALA A 332 -51.86 -25.79 134.46
N ARG A 333 -50.89 -25.85 135.38
CA ARG A 333 -49.56 -25.27 135.19
C ARG A 333 -48.75 -25.99 134.10
N GLU A 334 -48.87 -27.31 134.01
CA GLU A 334 -48.21 -28.09 132.96
C GLU A 334 -48.81 -27.79 131.57
N VAL A 335 -50.14 -27.70 131.47
CA VAL A 335 -50.83 -27.28 130.23
C VAL A 335 -50.43 -25.86 129.84
N GLN A 336 -50.27 -24.96 130.82
CA GLN A 336 -49.80 -23.60 130.59
C GLN A 336 -48.38 -23.57 129.99
N ASN A 337 -47.45 -24.35 130.56
CA ASN A 337 -46.07 -24.47 130.07
C ASN A 337 -46.02 -25.06 128.65
N LEU A 338 -46.80 -26.12 128.39
CA LEU A 338 -46.95 -26.70 127.05
C LEU A 338 -47.49 -25.69 126.03
N ALA A 339 -48.49 -24.89 126.41
CA ALA A 339 -49.04 -23.84 125.57
C ALA A 339 -48.02 -22.74 125.27
N GLU A 340 -47.23 -22.30 126.25
CA GLU A 340 -46.15 -21.32 126.05
C GLU A 340 -45.04 -21.87 125.15
N GLN A 341 -44.64 -23.13 125.33
CA GLN A 341 -43.69 -23.81 124.44
C GLN A 341 -44.22 -23.92 123.00
N SER A 342 -45.51 -24.26 122.84
CA SER A 342 -46.14 -24.33 121.52
C SER A 342 -46.20 -22.97 120.81
N SER A 343 -46.47 -21.89 121.55
CA SER A 343 -46.42 -20.51 121.03
C SER A 343 -45.00 -20.12 120.59
N LYS A 344 -43.99 -20.39 121.43
CA LYS A 344 -42.57 -20.12 121.10
C LYS A 344 -42.11 -20.92 119.88
N ALA A 345 -42.50 -22.19 119.77
CA ALA A 345 -42.21 -23.01 118.61
C ALA A 345 -42.88 -22.48 117.33
N SER A 346 -44.14 -22.03 117.44
CA SER A 346 -44.88 -21.44 116.33
C SER A 346 -44.23 -20.13 115.84
N GLU A 347 -43.80 -19.24 116.74
CA GLU A 347 -43.05 -18.04 116.38
C GLU A 347 -41.70 -18.38 115.70
N ALA A 348 -40.98 -19.37 116.19
CA ALA A 348 -39.74 -19.82 115.57
C ALA A 348 -39.96 -20.36 114.14
N ILE A 349 -41.03 -21.13 113.92
CA ILE A 349 -41.44 -21.61 112.59
C ILE A 349 -41.81 -20.42 111.69
N LYS A 350 -42.62 -19.47 112.20
CA LYS A 350 -43.01 -18.27 111.45
C LYS A 350 -41.80 -17.47 110.97
N LYS A 351 -40.83 -17.23 111.85
CA LYS A 351 -39.57 -16.53 111.50
C LYS A 351 -38.78 -17.27 110.41
N LYS A 352 -38.76 -18.61 110.44
CA LYS A 352 -38.11 -19.42 109.40
C LYS A 352 -38.86 -19.33 108.06
N LEU A 353 -40.18 -19.36 108.07
CA LEU A 353 -41.01 -19.19 106.87
C LEU A 353 -40.85 -17.81 106.24
N GLU A 354 -40.81 -16.74 107.03
CA GLU A 354 -40.53 -15.37 106.54
C GLU A 354 -39.15 -15.30 105.85
N ALA A 355 -38.12 -15.91 106.46
CA ALA A 355 -36.80 -15.99 105.85
C ALA A 355 -36.82 -16.80 104.53
N SER A 356 -37.49 -17.95 104.51
CA SER A 356 -37.64 -18.77 103.30
C SER A 356 -38.40 -18.04 102.19
N SER A 357 -39.49 -17.33 102.52
CA SER A 357 -40.24 -16.52 101.54
C SER A 357 -39.38 -15.41 100.94
N GLY A 358 -38.55 -14.74 101.75
CA GLY A 358 -37.55 -13.78 101.28
C GLY A 358 -36.51 -14.39 100.32
N GLN A 359 -36.02 -15.60 100.64
CA GLN A 359 -35.08 -16.34 99.78
C GLN A 359 -35.73 -16.76 98.45
N VAL A 360 -36.97 -17.26 98.48
CA VAL A 360 -37.72 -17.64 97.28
C VAL A 360 -37.98 -16.42 96.39
N LYS A 361 -38.37 -15.27 96.97
CA LYS A 361 -38.56 -14.02 96.21
C LYS A 361 -37.28 -13.58 95.49
N THR A 362 -36.13 -13.69 96.17
CA THR A 362 -34.82 -13.40 95.56
C THR A 362 -34.50 -14.40 94.45
N GLY A 363 -34.80 -15.69 94.66
CA GLY A 363 -34.63 -16.74 93.66
C GLY A 363 -35.46 -16.50 92.39
N VAL A 364 -36.73 -16.12 92.53
CA VAL A 364 -37.60 -15.77 91.39
C VAL A 364 -37.00 -14.62 90.58
N ALA A 365 -36.55 -13.55 91.24
CA ALA A 365 -35.95 -12.40 90.55
C ALA A 365 -34.69 -12.79 89.74
N LEU A 366 -33.83 -13.66 90.29
CA LEU A 366 -32.65 -14.16 89.57
C LEU A 366 -33.02 -15.04 88.36
N VAL A 367 -34.06 -15.86 88.48
CA VAL A 367 -34.53 -16.71 87.37
C VAL A 367 -35.20 -15.87 86.28
N GLU A 368 -35.96 -14.83 86.64
CA GLU A 368 -36.52 -13.86 85.69
C GLU A 368 -35.42 -13.12 84.93
N GLN A 369 -34.39 -12.63 85.64
CA GLN A 369 -33.23 -12.00 85.03
C GLN A 369 -32.51 -12.95 84.06
N THR A 370 -32.29 -14.20 84.48
CA THR A 370 -31.67 -15.23 83.64
C THR A 370 -32.52 -15.54 82.42
N SER A 371 -33.85 -15.60 82.57
CA SER A 371 -34.79 -15.81 81.45
C SER A 371 -34.73 -14.68 80.43
N SER A 372 -34.63 -13.42 80.90
CA SER A 372 -34.44 -12.26 80.01
C SER A 372 -33.15 -12.35 79.22
N LEU A 373 -32.04 -12.70 79.87
CA LEU A 373 -30.75 -12.87 79.20
C LEU A 373 -30.79 -14.00 78.16
N LEU A 374 -31.47 -15.12 78.45
CA LEU A 374 -31.66 -16.20 77.48
C LEU A 374 -32.50 -15.76 76.28
N ALA A 375 -33.51 -14.90 76.48
CA ALA A 375 -34.29 -14.33 75.39
C ALA A 375 -33.43 -13.44 74.46
N ASP A 376 -32.55 -12.61 75.03
CA ASP A 376 -31.60 -11.80 74.25
C ASP A 376 -30.62 -12.68 73.47
N VAL A 377 -30.10 -13.75 74.09
CA VAL A 377 -29.26 -14.73 73.41
C VAL A 377 -30.02 -15.40 72.27
N ALA A 378 -31.30 -15.75 72.44
CA ALA A 378 -32.11 -16.34 71.38
C ALA A 378 -32.24 -15.41 70.16
N VAL A 379 -32.50 -14.13 70.39
CA VAL A 379 -32.54 -13.10 69.33
C VAL A 379 -31.19 -12.97 68.64
N GLY A 380 -30.09 -12.92 69.41
CA GLY A 380 -28.73 -12.85 68.87
C GLY A 380 -28.38 -14.07 68.01
N THR A 381 -28.80 -15.27 68.44
CA THR A 381 -28.55 -16.53 67.73
C THR A 381 -29.33 -16.57 66.41
N ASP A 382 -30.58 -16.12 66.38
CA ASP A 382 -31.38 -16.01 65.14
C ASP A 382 -30.77 -14.99 64.15
N ALA A 383 -30.30 -13.86 64.65
CA ALA A 383 -29.60 -12.87 63.84
C ALA A 383 -28.28 -13.41 63.28
N LEU A 384 -27.56 -14.24 64.04
CA LEU A 384 -26.35 -14.92 63.59
C LEU A 384 -26.65 -15.92 62.47
N THR A 385 -27.69 -16.75 62.61
CA THR A 385 -28.14 -17.69 61.55
C THR A 385 -28.37 -16.95 60.23
N LYS A 386 -29.15 -15.86 60.25
CA LYS A 386 -29.44 -15.06 59.04
C LYS A 386 -28.19 -14.45 58.40
N ARG A 387 -27.19 -14.06 59.21
CA ARG A 387 -25.92 -13.54 58.70
C ARG A 387 -25.10 -14.64 58.03
N ILE A 388 -25.03 -15.82 58.64
CA ILE A 388 -24.33 -16.98 58.06
C ILE A 388 -24.98 -17.40 56.75
N GLU A 389 -26.31 -17.48 56.68
CA GLU A 389 -27.04 -17.77 55.43
C GLU A 389 -26.70 -16.77 54.31
N LYS A 390 -26.61 -15.47 54.65
CA LYS A 390 -26.23 -14.43 53.69
C LYS A 390 -24.80 -14.62 53.19
N VAL A 391 -23.86 -14.97 54.05
CA VAL A 391 -22.45 -15.24 53.66
C VAL A 391 -22.37 -16.50 52.80
N ALA A 392 -23.06 -17.57 53.17
CA ALA A 392 -23.12 -18.81 52.39
C ALA A 392 -23.67 -18.56 50.98
N LYS A 393 -24.77 -17.79 50.87
CA LYS A 393 -25.32 -17.39 49.58
C LYS A 393 -24.31 -16.56 48.75
N SER A 394 -23.66 -15.59 49.38
CA SER A 394 -22.63 -14.78 48.72
C SER A 394 -21.44 -15.61 48.23
N ALA A 395 -21.05 -16.65 48.97
CA ALA A 395 -19.99 -17.56 48.56
C ALA A 395 -20.39 -18.39 47.34
N VAL A 396 -21.64 -18.89 47.28
CA VAL A 396 -22.17 -19.58 46.09
C VAL A 396 -22.19 -18.64 44.88
N ASP A 397 -22.67 -17.41 45.04
CA ASP A 397 -22.69 -16.41 43.97
C ASP A 397 -21.27 -16.07 43.48
N GLN A 398 -20.30 -15.92 44.40
CA GLN A 398 -18.89 -15.73 44.05
C GLN A 398 -18.29 -16.92 43.29
N SER A 399 -18.61 -18.15 43.70
CA SER A 399 -18.16 -19.37 43.01
C SER A 399 -18.65 -19.42 41.56
N ASN A 400 -19.92 -19.07 41.33
CA ASN A 400 -20.49 -18.96 39.98
C ASN A 400 -19.76 -17.90 39.14
N ASN A 401 -19.52 -16.71 39.70
CA ASN A 401 -18.81 -15.63 39.02
C ASN A 401 -17.36 -16.03 38.69
N LEU A 402 -16.66 -16.72 39.61
CA LEU A 402 -15.32 -17.25 39.36
C LEU A 402 -15.32 -18.30 38.25
N GLY A 403 -16.39 -19.08 38.12
CA GLY A 403 -16.60 -19.98 36.98
C GLY A 403 -16.67 -19.26 35.63
N GLU A 404 -17.30 -18.08 35.57
CA GLU A 404 -17.30 -17.25 34.36
C GLU A 404 -15.92 -16.63 34.08
N VAL A 405 -15.22 -16.17 35.11
CA VAL A 405 -13.85 -15.67 35.00
C VAL A 405 -12.91 -16.77 34.48
N ALA A 406 -13.03 -17.99 35.00
CA ALA A 406 -12.23 -19.13 34.54
C ALA A 406 -12.48 -19.46 33.06
N LYS A 407 -13.74 -19.37 32.58
CA LYS A 407 -14.06 -19.52 31.16
C LYS A 407 -13.41 -18.41 30.32
N ALA A 408 -13.50 -17.15 30.74
CA ALA A 408 -12.87 -16.03 30.05
C ALA A 408 -11.35 -16.17 29.97
N VAL A 409 -10.71 -16.65 31.05
CA VAL A 409 -9.28 -17.00 31.06
C VAL A 409 -8.97 -18.10 30.03
N GLY A 410 -9.81 -19.13 29.92
CA GLY A 410 -9.67 -20.17 28.90
C GLY A 410 -9.81 -19.64 27.46
N GLU A 411 -10.70 -18.68 27.21
CA GLU A 411 -10.81 -18.02 25.90
C GLU A 411 -9.59 -17.15 25.57
N MET A 412 -9.07 -16.43 26.57
CA MET A 412 -7.81 -15.68 26.42
C MET A 412 -6.62 -16.60 26.13
N ASP A 413 -6.58 -17.79 26.70
CA ASP A 413 -5.52 -18.77 26.44
C ASP A 413 -5.57 -19.21 24.97
N ARG A 414 -6.77 -19.54 24.49
CA ARG A 414 -6.97 -19.91 23.08
C ARG A 414 -6.55 -18.79 22.13
N MET A 415 -6.89 -17.55 22.42
CA MET A 415 -6.44 -16.39 21.62
C MET A 415 -4.92 -16.20 21.69
N THR A 416 -4.31 -16.43 22.84
CA THR A 416 -2.85 -16.35 23.02
C THR A 416 -2.15 -17.40 22.16
N GLN A 417 -2.64 -18.64 22.15
CA GLN A 417 -2.14 -19.70 21.26
C GLN A 417 -2.34 -19.36 19.77
N GLN A 418 -3.48 -18.77 19.40
CA GLN A 418 -3.72 -18.31 18.04
C GLN A 418 -2.77 -17.19 17.62
N ASN A 419 -2.45 -16.26 18.52
CA ASN A 419 -1.46 -15.22 18.28
C ASN A 419 -0.07 -15.82 18.07
N ALA A 420 0.32 -16.82 18.86
CA ALA A 420 1.59 -17.53 18.67
C ALA A 420 1.67 -18.18 17.28
N ALA A 421 0.61 -18.87 16.85
CA ALA A 421 0.53 -19.44 15.51
C ALA A 421 0.58 -18.37 14.40
N MET A 422 -0.11 -17.23 14.59
CA MET A 422 -0.05 -16.10 13.64
C MET A 422 1.34 -15.48 13.56
N VAL A 423 2.07 -15.39 14.67
CA VAL A 423 3.45 -14.90 14.72
C VAL A 423 4.36 -15.82 13.91
N GLU A 424 4.26 -17.14 14.08
CA GLU A 424 5.04 -18.10 13.30
C GLU A 424 4.75 -17.96 11.79
N GLN A 425 3.47 -17.88 11.43
CA GLN A 425 3.04 -17.72 10.03
C GLN A 425 3.52 -16.40 9.43
N SER A 426 3.41 -15.29 10.17
CA SER A 426 3.81 -13.95 9.71
C SER A 426 5.33 -13.84 9.57
N THR A 427 6.07 -14.45 10.49
CA THR A 427 7.54 -14.55 10.42
C THR A 427 7.96 -15.36 9.20
N ALA A 428 7.35 -16.53 8.98
CA ALA A 428 7.64 -17.36 7.80
C ALA A 428 7.31 -16.64 6.48
N ALA A 429 6.18 -15.93 6.42
CA ALA A 429 5.81 -15.13 5.26
C ALA A 429 6.80 -13.97 5.01
N SER A 430 7.27 -13.30 6.06
CA SER A 430 8.26 -12.23 5.97
C SER A 430 9.62 -12.72 5.47
N VAL A 431 10.07 -13.89 5.94
CA VAL A 431 11.29 -14.54 5.44
C VAL A 431 11.13 -14.87 3.96
N ASN A 432 9.99 -15.43 3.54
CA ASN A 432 9.72 -15.73 2.14
C ASN A 432 9.73 -14.47 1.26
N LEU A 433 9.08 -13.39 1.69
CA LEU A 433 9.07 -12.12 0.97
C LEU A 433 10.49 -11.53 0.83
N THR A 434 11.29 -11.62 1.88
CA THR A 434 12.70 -11.19 1.86
C THR A 434 13.50 -11.99 0.82
N GLU A 435 13.30 -13.31 0.77
CA GLU A 435 13.94 -14.17 -0.23
C GLU A 435 13.49 -13.81 -1.66
N GLN A 436 12.18 -13.62 -1.91
CA GLN A 436 11.67 -13.25 -3.22
C GLN A 436 12.18 -11.88 -3.68
N ALA A 437 12.21 -10.89 -2.78
CA ALA A 437 12.78 -9.58 -3.05
C ALA A 437 14.28 -9.66 -3.36
N GLY A 438 15.01 -10.53 -2.64
CA GLY A 438 16.42 -10.84 -2.90
C GLY A 438 16.64 -11.41 -4.30
N ARG A 439 15.83 -12.40 -4.71
CA ARG A 439 15.89 -13.00 -6.06
C ARG A 439 15.58 -11.97 -7.16
N LEU A 440 14.57 -11.12 -6.98
CA LEU A 440 14.26 -10.04 -7.93
C LEU A 440 15.40 -9.03 -8.04
N ARG A 441 16.05 -8.70 -6.92
CA ARG A 441 17.22 -7.84 -6.90
C ARG A 441 18.40 -8.46 -7.65
N GLU A 442 18.65 -9.75 -7.45
CA GLU A 442 19.70 -10.49 -8.17
C GLU A 442 19.46 -10.46 -9.69
N VAL A 443 18.26 -10.84 -10.13
CA VAL A 443 17.87 -10.80 -11.55
C VAL A 443 18.00 -9.39 -12.13
N THR A 444 17.46 -8.36 -11.46
CA THR A 444 17.53 -6.98 -11.96
C THR A 444 18.96 -6.41 -11.97
N SER A 445 19.82 -6.85 -11.05
CA SER A 445 21.23 -6.43 -10.98
C SER A 445 22.11 -6.99 -12.10
N SER A 446 21.68 -8.07 -12.76
CA SER A 446 22.33 -8.57 -13.97
C SER A 446 22.21 -7.60 -15.16
N PHE A 447 21.25 -6.66 -15.10
CA PHE A 447 21.06 -5.64 -16.12
C PHE A 447 21.70 -4.31 -15.71
N GLN A 448 22.50 -3.73 -16.60
CA GLN A 448 23.09 -2.40 -16.42
C GLN A 448 22.09 -1.34 -16.90
N THR A 449 21.36 -0.74 -15.96
CA THR A 449 20.34 0.28 -16.24
C THR A 449 20.89 1.71 -16.25
N GLY A 450 22.19 1.90 -16.02
CA GLY A 450 22.85 3.22 -15.96
C GLY A 450 22.49 4.03 -14.70
N SER A 451 21.53 3.57 -13.92
CA SER A 451 21.14 4.14 -12.64
C SER A 451 22.10 3.61 -11.56
N ARG A 452 23.35 4.10 -11.57
CA ARG A 452 24.24 3.93 -10.41
C ARG A 452 23.66 4.80 -9.29
N LYS A 453 22.75 4.23 -8.49
CA LYS A 453 22.31 4.82 -7.22
C LYS A 453 23.56 5.27 -6.47
N ALA A 454 23.68 6.58 -6.25
CA ALA A 454 24.65 7.14 -5.32
C ALA A 454 24.55 6.36 -4.01
N PRO A 455 25.67 6.03 -3.33
CA PRO A 455 25.63 5.25 -2.10
C PRO A 455 24.70 5.97 -1.12
N ARG A 456 23.55 5.33 -0.82
CA ARG A 456 22.62 5.74 0.23
C ARG A 456 23.48 5.73 1.49
N LYS A 457 23.82 6.92 2.00
CA LYS A 457 24.48 7.07 3.30
C LYS A 457 23.69 6.20 4.26
N GLU A 458 24.34 5.16 4.78
CA GLU A 458 23.85 4.41 5.93
C GLU A 458 23.40 5.45 6.95
N LYS A 459 22.08 5.57 7.15
CA LYS A 459 21.59 6.11 8.41
C LYS A 459 22.10 5.10 9.43
N LYS A 460 23.16 5.48 10.14
CA LYS A 460 23.67 4.75 11.29
C LYS A 460 22.48 4.24 12.09
N ALA A 461 22.31 2.92 12.12
CA ALA A 461 21.65 2.24 13.22
C ALA A 461 22.46 2.61 14.47
N GLY A 462 22.01 3.66 15.14
CA GLY A 462 22.81 4.43 16.08
C GLY A 462 22.00 5.57 16.69
N GLN A 463 20.71 5.32 16.89
CA GLN A 463 20.03 5.84 18.07
C GLN A 463 19.46 4.61 18.76
N THR A 464 20.35 3.95 19.51
CA THR A 464 19.99 3.51 20.85
C THR A 464 18.98 4.50 21.38
N PHE A 465 17.77 4.01 21.64
CA PHE A 465 16.79 4.72 22.44
C PHE A 465 17.57 5.21 23.65
N SER A 466 17.85 6.52 23.68
CA SER A 466 18.42 7.19 24.84
C SER A 466 17.61 6.69 26.01
N GLU A 467 18.29 6.25 27.07
CA GLU A 467 17.72 6.02 28.39
C GLU A 467 16.69 7.10 28.68
N ARG A 468 15.43 6.82 28.37
CA ARG A 468 14.34 7.51 28.99
C ARG A 468 14.31 6.82 30.33
N LYS A 469 15.01 7.44 31.31
CA LYS A 469 14.98 7.10 32.73
C LYS A 469 13.68 6.36 33.01
N GLU A 470 13.83 5.05 33.18
CA GLU A 470 12.77 4.20 33.64
C GLU A 470 12.40 4.78 35.00
N LYS A 471 11.30 5.55 35.03
CA LYS A 471 10.63 5.87 36.27
C LYS A 471 10.12 4.52 36.76
N ASP A 472 10.84 3.99 37.73
CA ASP A 472 10.44 2.94 38.64
C ASP A 472 8.90 2.80 38.71
N PRO A 473 8.32 1.69 38.21
CA PRO A 473 6.89 1.44 38.31
C PRO A 473 6.40 1.27 39.74
N SER A 474 7.29 1.25 40.75
CA SER A 474 6.90 1.19 42.17
C SER A 474 6.53 2.54 42.78
N LYS A 475 6.48 3.63 41.99
CA LYS A 475 6.02 4.95 42.45
C LYS A 475 5.04 5.62 41.48
N SER A 476 3.87 5.00 41.26
CA SER A 476 2.64 5.77 41.05
C SER A 476 1.40 4.95 41.35
N MET A 477 0.50 5.59 42.09
CA MET A 477 -0.89 5.21 42.38
C MET A 477 -1.05 4.17 43.48
N ASN A 478 -0.80 4.63 44.72
CA ASN A 478 -1.50 4.07 45.87
C ASN A 478 -2.99 4.43 45.71
N SER A 479 -3.86 3.43 45.70
CA SER A 479 -5.32 3.55 45.58
C SER A 479 -5.99 4.03 46.87
N SER A 480 -5.28 4.76 47.73
CA SER A 480 -5.74 5.18 49.05
C SER A 480 -6.37 6.57 49.11
N ASP A 481 -6.27 7.38 48.05
CA ASP A 481 -6.54 8.82 48.16
C ASP A 481 -7.81 9.28 47.41
N LEU A 482 -8.73 8.36 47.13
CA LEU A 482 -10.02 8.68 46.50
C LEU A 482 -11.16 8.16 47.36
N VAL A 483 -11.93 9.08 47.96
CA VAL A 483 -13.18 8.78 48.66
C VAL A 483 -14.34 9.44 47.89
N VAL A 484 -15.41 8.69 47.67
CA VAL A 484 -16.62 9.19 47.02
C VAL A 484 -17.49 9.89 48.06
N GLN A 485 -17.71 11.19 47.88
CA GLN A 485 -18.68 11.97 48.65
C GLN A 485 -19.66 12.63 47.66
N ASP A 486 -20.97 12.38 47.82
CA ASP A 486 -22.06 12.92 46.99
C ASP A 486 -21.84 12.82 45.46
N GLY A 487 -21.33 11.68 45.00
CA GLY A 487 -21.32 11.34 43.57
C GLY A 487 -20.35 12.14 42.70
N LYS A 488 -19.39 12.86 43.28
CA LYS A 488 -18.26 13.46 42.56
C LYS A 488 -16.91 13.03 43.15
N MET A 489 -15.94 12.78 42.29
CA MET A 489 -14.56 12.50 42.68
C MET A 489 -13.87 13.82 43.07
N VAL A 490 -13.36 13.90 44.30
CA VAL A 490 -12.59 15.04 44.80
C VAL A 490 -11.24 14.54 45.28
N GLU A 491 -10.19 15.25 44.89
CA GLU A 491 -8.80 14.98 45.27
C GLU A 491 -8.54 15.49 46.68
N THR A 492 -8.10 14.62 47.59
CA THR A 492 -7.74 14.99 48.96
C THR A 492 -6.24 15.27 49.03
N THR A 493 -5.87 16.53 49.24
CA THR A 493 -4.50 16.90 49.60
C THR A 493 -4.32 16.73 51.11
N ALA A 494 -3.57 15.71 51.52
CA ALA A 494 -3.06 15.64 52.88
C ALA A 494 -2.07 16.79 53.11
N PRO A 495 -2.10 17.50 54.26
CA PRO A 495 -1.06 18.47 54.59
C PRO A 495 0.24 17.72 54.93
N ASP A 496 1.36 18.26 54.46
CA ASP A 496 2.71 17.73 54.71
C ASP A 496 2.96 17.48 56.21
N ASP A 497 3.68 16.38 56.47
CA ASP A 497 4.05 15.78 57.76
C ASP A 497 4.91 16.68 58.69
N GLU A 498 5.11 17.96 58.34
CA GLU A 498 5.86 18.93 59.15
C GLU A 498 4.99 19.65 60.20
N THR A 499 3.67 19.51 60.19
CA THR A 499 2.77 20.25 61.11
C THR A 499 2.56 19.62 62.49
N TRP A 500 3.09 18.42 62.76
CA TRP A 500 2.91 17.72 64.04
C TRP A 500 4.02 17.96 65.10
N LYS A 501 5.01 18.81 64.83
CA LYS A 501 6.12 19.06 65.79
C LYS A 501 5.86 20.14 66.84
N HIS A 502 4.66 20.75 66.89
CA HIS A 502 4.35 21.80 67.86
C HIS A 502 2.97 21.65 68.54
N PHE A 503 2.57 20.42 68.87
CA PHE A 503 1.47 20.17 69.81
C PHE A 503 1.80 19.10 70.84
#